data_AF-A0A2T7SZD0-F1
#
_entry.id   AF-A0A2T7SZD0-F1
#
_cell.length_a   1.000
_cell.length_b   1.000
_cell.length_c   1.000
_cell.angle_alpha   90.00
_cell.angle_beta   90.00
_cell.angle_gamma   90.00
#
_symmetry.space_group_name_H-M   'P 1'
#
loop_
_entity.id
_entity.type
_entity.pdbx_description
1 polymer ?
#
loop_
_entity_poly.entity_id
_entity_poly.type
_entity_poly.pdbx_seq_one_letter_code
_entity_poly.pdbx_strand_id
1 'polypeptide(L)'
;RGSARRKSSRAPLIAAVVVGCAVLGLGAGALMSGGGDSPQDDSKTVASESSPSTEPSIQAAPDPVKQQAEALDKLLADSNSSRSTVISAVEDIKSCDNLDQAATDLHGAAEQRRGLVTQLEALTLDKLPNHTELTSSLTDAWQASASADDHYAQWAKQTKGKKGCKDGHARTTSQAAKGNQASGEATAAKHKASGLWNSIATKYGLTERAPTQL
;
A
#
# COMPACT_ATOMS: atom_id res chain seq x y z
N ARG A 1 3.36 34.30 -53.37
CA ARG A 1 2.91 33.17 -52.51
C ARG A 1 3.86 33.13 -51.33
N GLY A 2 3.43 33.61 -50.16
CA GLY A 2 4.29 33.75 -48.98
C GLY A 2 4.43 32.44 -48.21
N SER A 3 5.67 32.05 -47.91
CA SER A 3 6.02 30.88 -47.10
C SER A 3 6.10 31.30 -45.63
N ALA A 4 5.09 30.90 -44.85
CA ALA A 4 5.03 31.14 -43.41
C ALA A 4 5.98 30.19 -42.66
N ARG A 5 6.93 30.80 -41.93
CA ARG A 5 7.89 30.16 -41.03
C ARG A 5 7.17 29.78 -39.73
N ARG A 6 6.98 28.48 -39.43
CA ARG A 6 6.48 28.04 -38.11
C ARG A 6 7.64 27.78 -37.15
N LYS A 7 7.61 28.52 -36.05
CA LYS A 7 8.48 28.50 -34.88
C LYS A 7 8.13 27.27 -34.03
N SER A 8 9.11 26.41 -33.71
CA SER A 8 8.94 25.32 -32.75
C SER A 8 9.24 25.83 -31.33
N SER A 9 8.25 25.74 -30.45
CA SER A 9 8.37 26.02 -29.02
C SER A 9 8.95 24.78 -28.33
N ARG A 10 10.09 24.95 -27.64
CA ARG A 10 10.65 23.96 -26.72
C ARG A 10 9.96 24.13 -25.36
N ALA A 11 9.30 23.08 -24.88
CA ALA A 11 8.83 23.00 -23.50
C ALA A 11 9.90 22.28 -22.65
N PRO A 12 10.18 22.74 -21.41
CA PRO A 12 11.14 22.07 -20.53
C PRO A 12 10.49 20.86 -19.84
N LEU A 13 11.18 19.72 -19.88
CA LEU A 13 10.88 18.54 -19.07
C LEU A 13 11.38 18.79 -17.64
N ILE A 14 10.48 18.80 -16.67
CA ILE A 14 10.84 18.79 -15.25
C ILE A 14 10.76 17.34 -14.79
N ALA A 15 11.92 16.70 -14.64
CA ALA A 15 12.06 15.44 -13.92
C ALA A 15 12.34 15.76 -12.45
N ALA A 16 11.35 15.54 -11.58
CA ALA A 16 11.54 15.62 -10.14
C ALA A 16 11.68 14.20 -9.58
N VAL A 17 12.92 13.82 -9.25
CA VAL A 17 13.23 12.61 -8.47
C VAL A 17 13.33 13.05 -7.02
N VAL A 18 12.42 12.58 -6.17
CA VAL A 18 12.52 12.72 -4.73
C VAL A 18 12.81 11.35 -4.13
N VAL A 19 14.06 11.16 -3.72
CA VAL A 19 14.51 10.05 -2.90
C VAL A 19 14.26 10.43 -1.44
N GLY A 20 13.43 9.66 -0.74
CA GLY A 20 13.20 9.80 0.69
C GLY A 20 13.48 8.48 1.40
N CYS A 21 14.69 8.33 1.95
CA CYS A 21 14.98 7.33 2.97
C CYS A 21 14.54 7.89 4.33
N ALA A 22 13.53 7.28 4.95
CA ALA A 22 13.22 7.50 6.36
C ALA A 22 13.73 6.29 7.16
N VAL A 23 14.73 6.54 8.00
CA VAL A 23 15.28 5.57 8.95
C VAL A 23 14.39 5.56 10.18
N LEU A 24 13.82 4.40 10.52
CA LEU A 24 13.05 4.19 11.74
C LEU A 24 14.00 4.11 12.94
N GLY A 25 13.86 5.04 13.89
CA GLY A 25 14.52 4.99 15.20
C GLY A 25 13.51 4.66 16.30
N LEU A 26 13.57 3.43 16.81
CA LEU A 26 12.79 2.92 17.93
C LEU A 26 13.20 3.60 19.24
N GLY A 27 12.22 4.15 19.97
CA GLY A 27 12.37 4.56 21.35
C GLY A 27 12.07 3.40 22.30
N ALA A 28 13.01 3.09 23.20
CA ALA A 28 12.77 2.24 24.36
C ALA A 28 13.32 2.97 25.59
N GLY A 29 12.41 3.61 26.33
CA GLY A 29 12.66 4.12 27.67
C GLY A 29 11.86 3.29 28.66
N ALA A 30 12.54 2.54 29.52
CA ALA A 30 11.95 2.01 30.74
C ALA A 30 13.02 2.01 31.83
N LEU A 31 12.81 2.88 32.82
CA LEU A 31 13.61 3.01 34.01
C LEU A 31 13.44 1.76 34.88
N MET A 32 14.56 1.22 35.37
CA MET A 32 14.60 0.25 36.45
C MET A 32 14.29 0.96 37.76
N SER A 33 13.34 0.44 38.56
CA SER A 33 13.31 0.71 39.99
C SER A 33 12.86 -0.56 40.71
N GLY A 34 13.79 -1.12 41.48
CA GLY A 34 13.61 -2.36 42.22
C GLY A 34 13.34 -2.14 43.71
N GLY A 35 12.70 -3.14 44.30
CA GLY A 35 13.07 -3.74 45.57
C GLY A 35 12.71 -3.02 46.87
N GLY A 36 11.86 -3.66 47.69
CA GLY A 36 11.79 -3.41 49.13
C GLY A 36 10.57 -4.10 49.76
N ASP A 37 10.81 -5.17 50.54
CA ASP A 37 9.81 -6.00 51.20
C ASP A 37 10.04 -6.01 52.73
N SER A 38 8.94 -5.87 53.50
CA SER A 38 8.68 -6.30 54.90
C SER A 38 9.43 -5.67 56.12
N PRO A 39 8.93 -5.78 57.39
CA PRO A 39 7.55 -5.70 57.94
C PRO A 39 7.45 -4.91 59.31
N GLN A 40 6.22 -4.80 59.87
CA GLN A 40 5.86 -4.97 61.31
C GLN A 40 5.14 -3.85 62.12
N ASP A 41 4.01 -4.29 62.71
CA ASP A 41 3.33 -4.00 64.00
C ASP A 41 2.22 -2.95 64.24
N ASP A 42 1.27 -3.46 65.05
CA ASP A 42 -0.06 -3.05 65.50
C ASP A 42 -0.24 -1.64 66.08
N SER A 43 -1.42 -1.03 65.84
CA SER A 43 -2.44 -0.74 66.89
C SER A 43 -3.62 0.15 66.44
N LYS A 44 -4.82 -0.44 66.47
CA LYS A 44 -6.11 0.11 66.99
C LYS A 44 -6.49 1.58 66.68
N THR A 45 -7.45 1.80 65.78
CA THR A 45 -8.67 2.61 66.06
C THR A 45 -9.71 2.45 64.93
N VAL A 46 -10.98 2.34 65.32
CA VAL A 46 -12.15 2.32 64.43
C VAL A 46 -12.48 3.74 63.97
N ALA A 47 -12.52 3.97 62.66
CA ALA A 47 -13.24 5.07 62.04
C ALA A 47 -13.74 4.57 60.68
N SER A 48 -15.05 4.68 60.47
CA SER A 48 -15.69 4.50 59.17
C SER A 48 -15.03 5.40 58.15
N GLU A 49 -14.33 4.82 57.20
CA GLU A 49 -13.99 5.50 55.96
C GLU A 49 -14.59 4.68 54.83
N SER A 50 -15.60 5.27 54.20
CA SER A 50 -16.27 4.77 53.03
C SER A 50 -15.23 4.31 52.02
N SER A 51 -15.18 3.00 51.75
CA SER A 51 -14.46 2.49 50.59
C SER A 51 -14.86 3.36 49.39
N PRO A 52 -13.94 3.96 48.64
CA PRO A 52 -14.28 4.28 47.28
C PRO A 52 -14.59 2.91 46.67
N SER A 53 -15.87 2.66 46.42
CA SER A 53 -16.26 1.62 45.49
C SER A 53 -15.40 1.88 44.26
N THR A 54 -14.40 1.01 44.06
CA THR A 54 -13.76 0.86 42.77
C THR A 54 -14.90 0.40 41.91
N GLU A 55 -15.61 1.37 41.34
CA GLU A 55 -16.49 1.16 40.22
C GLU A 55 -15.65 0.30 39.28
N PRO A 56 -16.09 -0.94 38.95
CA PRO A 56 -15.35 -1.72 37.99
C PRO A 56 -15.30 -0.82 36.78
N SER A 57 -14.10 -0.32 36.45
CA SER A 57 -13.88 0.48 35.27
C SER A 57 -14.41 -0.39 34.16
N ILE A 58 -15.64 -0.12 33.71
CA ILE A 58 -16.30 -0.89 32.68
C ILE A 58 -15.35 -0.69 31.51
N GLN A 59 -14.53 -1.71 31.24
CA GLN A 59 -13.66 -1.69 30.08
C GLN A 59 -14.63 -1.46 28.93
N ALA A 60 -14.55 -0.26 28.34
CA ALA A 60 -15.40 0.09 27.23
C ALA A 60 -15.27 -1.05 26.23
N ALA A 61 -16.41 -1.64 25.86
CA ALA A 61 -16.41 -2.71 24.89
C ALA A 61 -15.60 -2.24 23.67
N PRO A 62 -14.71 -3.10 23.11
CA PRO A 62 -13.84 -2.68 22.02
C PRO A 62 -14.68 -2.11 20.88
N ASP A 63 -14.27 -0.95 20.37
CA ASP A 63 -14.97 -0.29 19.27
C ASP A 63 -14.97 -1.23 18.05
N PRO A 64 -16.14 -1.74 17.62
CA PRO A 64 -16.21 -2.69 16.52
C PRO A 64 -15.71 -2.07 15.20
N VAL A 65 -15.78 -0.74 15.05
CA VAL A 65 -15.26 -0.04 13.86
C VAL A 65 -13.73 -0.09 13.85
N LYS A 66 -13.09 0.08 15.02
CA LYS A 66 -11.64 0.00 15.16
C LYS A 66 -11.12 -1.39 14.80
N GLN A 67 -11.80 -2.45 15.25
CA GLN A 67 -11.41 -3.83 14.92
C GLN A 67 -11.43 -4.09 13.40
N GLN A 68 -12.47 -3.63 12.70
CA GLN A 68 -12.55 -3.75 11.24
C GLN A 68 -11.46 -2.91 10.54
N ALA A 69 -11.16 -1.73 11.07
CA ALA A 69 -10.12 -0.86 10.52
C ALA A 69 -8.72 -1.49 10.69
N GLU A 70 -8.43 -2.08 11.83
CA GLU A 70 -7.16 -2.81 12.08
C GLU A 70 -7.01 -4.03 11.18
N ALA A 71 -8.10 -4.78 10.93
CA ALA A 71 -8.09 -5.90 10.00
C ALA A 71 -7.78 -5.45 8.56
N LEU A 72 -8.35 -4.32 8.13
CA LEU A 72 -8.04 -3.74 6.83
C LEU A 72 -6.61 -3.20 6.78
N ASP A 73 -6.12 -2.50 7.82
CA ASP A 73 -4.74 -1.98 7.85
C ASP A 73 -3.70 -3.10 7.69
N LYS A 74 -3.96 -4.25 8.35
CA LYS A 74 -3.11 -5.44 8.20
C LYS A 74 -3.03 -5.91 6.75
N LEU A 75 -4.16 -6.00 6.06
CA LEU A 75 -4.19 -6.38 4.64
C LEU A 75 -3.48 -5.33 3.76
N LEU A 76 -3.68 -4.04 4.05
CA LEU A 76 -3.02 -2.96 3.31
C LEU A 76 -1.50 -2.95 3.50
N ALA A 77 -0.99 -3.41 4.64
CA ALA A 77 0.44 -3.57 4.87
C ALA A 77 1.09 -4.56 3.88
N ASP A 78 0.35 -5.58 3.44
CA ASP A 78 0.84 -6.58 2.50
C ASP A 78 0.83 -6.10 1.04
N SER A 79 0.14 -4.99 0.73
CA SER A 79 -0.10 -4.52 -0.64
C SER A 79 1.18 -4.14 -1.43
N ASN A 80 2.28 -3.81 -0.74
CA ASN A 80 3.53 -3.35 -1.35
C ASN A 80 4.58 -4.41 -1.63
N SER A 81 4.35 -5.66 -1.24
CA SER A 81 5.34 -6.75 -1.31
C SER A 81 5.99 -6.91 -2.70
N SER A 82 5.23 -6.64 -3.76
CA SER A 82 5.66 -6.83 -5.16
C SER A 82 6.17 -5.57 -5.86
N ARG A 83 6.15 -4.38 -5.22
CA ARG A 83 6.39 -3.11 -5.94
C ARG A 83 7.80 -3.03 -6.53
N SER A 84 8.83 -3.34 -5.76
CA SER A 84 10.23 -3.31 -6.22
C SER A 84 10.44 -4.30 -7.37
N THR A 85 9.93 -5.52 -7.23
CA THR A 85 9.99 -6.57 -8.25
C THR A 85 9.35 -6.13 -9.57
N VAL A 86 8.15 -5.55 -9.53
CA VAL A 86 7.47 -5.05 -10.74
C VAL A 86 8.28 -3.93 -11.41
N ILE A 87 8.82 -2.99 -10.63
CA ILE A 87 9.63 -1.89 -11.17
C ILE A 87 10.87 -2.45 -11.87
N SER A 88 11.61 -3.34 -11.20
CA SER A 88 12.79 -3.99 -11.77
C SER A 88 12.45 -4.77 -13.05
N ALA A 89 11.38 -5.58 -13.03
CA ALA A 89 10.96 -6.35 -14.20
C ALA A 89 10.59 -5.45 -15.40
N VAL A 90 9.90 -4.33 -15.17
CA VAL A 90 9.58 -3.39 -16.26
C VAL A 90 10.82 -2.70 -16.81
N GLU A 91 11.81 -2.37 -15.97
CA GLU A 91 13.09 -1.82 -16.43
C GLU A 91 13.90 -2.86 -17.22
N ASP A 92 13.97 -4.11 -16.76
CA ASP A 92 14.59 -5.22 -17.47
C ASP A 92 13.96 -5.41 -18.86
N ILE A 93 12.63 -5.32 -18.97
CA ILE A 93 11.98 -5.37 -20.28
C ILE A 93 12.42 -4.19 -21.14
N LYS A 94 12.43 -2.95 -20.61
CA LYS A 94 12.84 -1.76 -21.37
C LYS A 94 14.28 -1.86 -21.89
N SER A 95 15.20 -2.43 -21.12
CA SER A 95 16.61 -2.63 -21.50
C SER A 95 16.86 -3.93 -22.26
N CYS A 96 15.82 -4.73 -22.54
CA CYS A 96 15.94 -6.02 -23.20
C CYS A 96 16.76 -7.07 -22.43
N ASP A 97 16.83 -6.95 -21.10
CA ASP A 97 17.53 -7.87 -20.22
C ASP A 97 16.55 -8.77 -19.45
N ASN A 98 17.04 -9.92 -18.97
CA ASN A 98 16.34 -10.84 -18.05
C ASN A 98 14.86 -11.13 -18.37
N LEU A 99 14.49 -11.14 -19.66
CA LEU A 99 13.09 -11.09 -20.08
C LEU A 99 12.23 -12.25 -19.57
N ASP A 100 12.82 -13.44 -19.41
CA ASP A 100 12.12 -14.60 -18.86
C ASP A 100 11.81 -14.40 -17.37
N GLN A 101 12.79 -13.91 -16.59
CA GLN A 101 12.60 -13.61 -15.17
C GLN A 101 11.60 -12.46 -15.00
N ALA A 102 11.72 -11.40 -15.79
CA ALA A 102 10.77 -10.28 -15.77
C ALA A 102 9.34 -10.76 -16.03
N ALA A 103 9.13 -11.66 -16.99
CA ALA A 103 7.81 -12.24 -17.25
C ALA A 103 7.27 -13.06 -16.07
N THR A 104 8.11 -13.87 -15.42
CA THR A 104 7.74 -14.66 -14.24
C THR A 104 7.41 -13.77 -13.05
N ASP A 105 8.25 -12.78 -12.78
CA ASP A 105 8.10 -11.83 -11.66
C ASP A 105 6.80 -11.02 -11.77
N LEU A 106 6.50 -10.52 -12.97
CA LEU A 106 5.26 -9.79 -13.23
C LEU A 106 4.02 -10.68 -13.10
N HIS A 107 4.10 -11.94 -13.56
CA HIS A 107 2.98 -12.86 -13.37
C HIS A 107 2.76 -13.17 -11.89
N GLY A 108 3.83 -13.41 -11.11
CA GLY A 108 3.73 -13.60 -9.67
C GLY A 108 3.17 -12.38 -8.94
N ALA A 109 3.54 -11.17 -9.35
CA ALA A 109 2.96 -9.94 -8.83
C ALA A 109 1.45 -9.84 -9.14
N ALA A 110 1.02 -10.22 -10.34
CA ALA A 110 -0.39 -10.25 -10.72
C ALA A 110 -1.19 -11.24 -9.84
N GLU A 111 -0.63 -12.42 -9.55
CA GLU A 111 -1.25 -13.41 -8.65
C GLU A 111 -1.37 -12.89 -7.21
N GLN A 112 -0.31 -12.27 -6.67
CA GLN A 112 -0.35 -11.68 -5.32
C GLN A 112 -1.45 -10.63 -5.20
N ARG A 113 -1.60 -9.77 -6.21
CA ARG A 113 -2.64 -8.72 -6.24
C ARG A 113 -4.05 -9.27 -6.30
N ARG A 114 -4.28 -10.34 -7.07
CA ARG A 114 -5.56 -11.06 -7.04
C ARG A 114 -5.83 -11.70 -5.68
N GLY A 115 -4.78 -12.22 -5.03
CA GLY A 115 -4.87 -12.72 -3.66
C GLY A 115 -5.30 -11.66 -2.65
N LEU A 116 -4.88 -10.40 -2.81
CA LEU A 116 -5.34 -9.29 -1.97
C LEU A 116 -6.85 -9.03 -2.15
N VAL A 117 -7.36 -9.11 -3.39
CA VAL A 117 -8.80 -8.97 -3.66
C VAL A 117 -9.59 -10.04 -2.93
N THR A 118 -9.17 -11.31 -3.03
CA THR A 118 -9.85 -12.41 -2.32
C THR A 118 -9.80 -12.24 -0.80
N GLN A 119 -8.67 -11.77 -0.26
CA GLN A 119 -8.55 -11.51 1.18
C GLN A 119 -9.47 -10.35 1.62
N LEU A 120 -9.59 -9.29 0.80
CA LEU A 120 -10.49 -8.18 1.07
C LEU A 120 -11.96 -8.61 1.05
N GLU A 121 -12.36 -9.47 0.11
CA GLU A 121 -13.71 -10.04 0.03
C GLU A 121 -14.08 -10.89 1.26
N ALA A 122 -13.08 -11.46 1.94
CA ALA A 122 -13.27 -12.22 3.16
C ALA A 122 -13.38 -11.35 4.44
N LEU A 123 -13.05 -10.05 4.36
CA LEU A 123 -13.14 -9.14 5.49
C LEU A 123 -14.58 -8.63 5.68
N THR A 124 -15.03 -8.62 6.93
CA THR A 124 -16.27 -7.92 7.31
C THR A 124 -15.93 -6.47 7.64
N LEU A 125 -16.40 -5.52 6.82
CA LEU A 125 -16.04 -4.08 6.89
C LEU A 125 -17.27 -3.15 6.97
N ASP A 126 -18.46 -3.71 7.24
CA ASP A 126 -19.76 -3.02 7.19
C ASP A 126 -19.94 -1.88 8.22
N LYS A 127 -19.05 -1.79 9.22
CA LYS A 127 -19.06 -0.71 10.22
C LYS A 127 -18.14 0.44 9.84
N LEU A 128 -17.25 0.26 8.84
CA LEU A 128 -16.38 1.33 8.37
C LEU A 128 -17.20 2.39 7.59
N PRO A 129 -16.93 3.68 7.79
CA PRO A 129 -17.54 4.72 6.98
C PRO A 129 -17.12 4.56 5.51
N ASN A 130 -18.07 4.74 4.58
CA ASN A 130 -17.84 4.60 3.13
C ASN A 130 -17.24 3.24 2.72
N HIS A 131 -17.47 2.17 3.49
CA HIS A 131 -16.84 0.87 3.26
C HIS A 131 -17.03 0.34 1.83
N THR A 132 -18.23 0.46 1.25
CA THR A 132 -18.50 0.00 -0.12
C THR A 132 -17.64 0.71 -1.16
N GLU A 133 -17.43 2.02 -0.99
CA GLU A 133 -16.62 2.80 -1.92
C GLU A 133 -15.13 2.50 -1.73
N LEU A 134 -14.69 2.31 -0.49
CA LEU A 134 -13.32 1.93 -0.16
C LEU A 134 -12.98 0.54 -0.70
N THR A 135 -13.82 -0.47 -0.45
CA THR A 135 -13.59 -1.83 -0.92
C THR A 135 -13.63 -1.90 -2.44
N SER A 136 -14.59 -1.23 -3.10
CA SER A 136 -14.62 -1.13 -4.57
C SER A 136 -13.33 -0.50 -5.11
N SER A 137 -12.86 0.60 -4.53
CA SER A 137 -11.67 1.30 -5.01
C SER A 137 -10.39 0.46 -4.82
N LEU A 138 -10.29 -0.30 -3.72
CA LEU A 138 -9.18 -1.24 -3.48
C LEU A 138 -9.22 -2.41 -4.47
N THR A 139 -10.40 -2.98 -4.70
CA THR A 139 -10.60 -4.04 -5.69
C THR A 139 -10.20 -3.57 -7.09
N ASP A 140 -10.68 -2.40 -7.51
CA ASP A 140 -10.33 -1.79 -8.80
C ASP A 140 -8.82 -1.56 -8.91
N ALA A 141 -8.20 -1.01 -7.85
CA ALA A 141 -6.77 -0.75 -7.80
C ALA A 141 -5.93 -2.02 -8.00
N TRP A 142 -6.27 -3.10 -7.29
CA TRP A 142 -5.50 -4.35 -7.36
C TRP A 142 -5.79 -5.16 -8.62
N GLN A 143 -7.03 -5.20 -9.10
CA GLN A 143 -7.38 -5.85 -10.37
C GLN A 143 -6.73 -5.15 -11.56
N ALA A 144 -6.79 -3.81 -11.61
CA ALA A 144 -6.13 -3.05 -12.67
C ALA A 144 -4.60 -3.18 -12.60
N SER A 145 -4.03 -3.19 -11.38
CA SER A 145 -2.59 -3.44 -11.21
C SER A 145 -2.19 -4.85 -11.68
N ALA A 146 -2.97 -5.88 -11.34
CA ALA A 146 -2.73 -7.25 -11.82
C ALA A 146 -2.84 -7.37 -13.35
N SER A 147 -3.81 -6.67 -13.95
CA SER A 147 -3.96 -6.57 -15.40
C SER A 147 -2.75 -5.91 -16.06
N ALA A 148 -2.23 -4.83 -15.46
CA ALA A 148 -1.01 -4.17 -15.92
C ALA A 148 0.19 -5.11 -15.89
N ASP A 149 0.38 -5.82 -14.76
CA ASP A 149 1.47 -6.76 -14.55
C ASP A 149 1.42 -7.90 -15.59
N ASP A 150 0.25 -8.51 -15.84
CA ASP A 150 0.11 -9.53 -16.89
C ASP A 150 0.38 -8.99 -18.30
N HIS A 151 -0.08 -7.77 -18.60
CA HIS A 151 0.21 -7.13 -19.89
C HIS A 151 1.71 -6.87 -20.07
N TYR A 152 2.42 -6.45 -19.01
CA TYR A 152 3.87 -6.31 -19.05
C TYR A 152 4.58 -7.67 -19.15
N ALA A 153 4.08 -8.73 -18.50
CA ALA A 153 4.63 -10.07 -18.66
C ALA A 153 4.51 -10.57 -20.11
N GLN A 154 3.39 -10.27 -20.77
CA GLN A 154 3.20 -10.57 -22.18
C GLN A 154 4.06 -9.68 -23.08
N TRP A 155 4.30 -8.42 -22.69
CA TRP A 155 5.25 -7.55 -23.38
C TRP A 155 6.68 -8.10 -23.30
N ALA A 156 7.13 -8.60 -22.14
CA ALA A 156 8.43 -9.27 -21.98
C ALA A 156 8.60 -10.41 -23.00
N LYS A 157 7.59 -11.28 -23.11
CA LYS A 157 7.59 -12.38 -24.09
C LYS A 157 7.64 -11.89 -25.53
N GLN A 158 6.96 -10.80 -25.86
CA GLN A 158 7.01 -10.18 -27.19
C GLN A 158 8.38 -9.55 -27.48
N THR A 159 8.98 -8.91 -26.48
CA THR A 159 10.31 -8.30 -26.54
C THR A 159 11.39 -9.34 -26.83
N LYS A 160 11.25 -10.57 -26.29
CA LYS A 160 12.14 -11.70 -26.57
C LYS A 160 12.09 -12.18 -28.04
N GLY A 161 11.02 -11.88 -28.76
CA GLY A 161 10.83 -12.29 -30.15
C GLY A 161 11.80 -11.62 -31.13
N LYS A 162 11.89 -12.17 -32.35
CA LYS A 162 12.70 -11.57 -33.42
C LYS A 162 12.23 -10.13 -33.68
N LYS A 163 13.12 -9.15 -33.51
CA LYS A 163 12.87 -7.70 -33.63
C LYS A 163 12.11 -7.04 -32.48
N GLY A 164 11.88 -7.75 -31.37
CA GLY A 164 11.27 -7.17 -30.15
C GLY A 164 12.18 -6.13 -29.48
N CYS A 165 13.50 -6.31 -29.62
CA CYS A 165 14.52 -5.34 -29.23
C CYS A 165 15.09 -4.60 -30.44
N LYS A 166 15.31 -3.30 -30.28
CA LYS A 166 16.01 -2.45 -31.24
C LYS A 166 17.01 -1.58 -30.46
N ASP A 167 18.29 -1.68 -30.83
CA ASP A 167 19.36 -0.87 -30.23
C ASP A 167 19.41 -0.95 -28.69
N GLY A 168 19.18 -2.15 -28.12
CA GLY A 168 19.15 -2.37 -26.67
C GLY A 168 17.85 -1.92 -25.98
N HIS A 169 16.83 -1.52 -26.74
CA HIS A 169 15.56 -1.07 -26.19
C HIS A 169 14.38 -1.89 -26.70
N ALA A 170 13.45 -2.22 -25.80
CA ALA A 170 12.21 -2.88 -26.19
C ALA A 170 11.35 -1.98 -27.06
N ARG A 171 10.75 -2.56 -28.09
CA ARG A 171 9.72 -1.88 -28.88
C ARG A 171 8.43 -1.78 -28.08
N THR A 172 7.76 -0.64 -28.21
CA THR A 172 6.37 -0.51 -27.74
C THR A 172 5.47 -1.41 -28.57
N THR A 173 4.74 -2.29 -27.89
CA THR A 173 3.74 -3.17 -28.49
C THR A 173 2.34 -2.81 -27.99
N SER A 174 1.32 -3.49 -28.53
CA SER A 174 -0.03 -3.37 -27.99
C SER A 174 -0.13 -3.83 -26.53
N GLN A 175 0.69 -4.78 -26.09
CA GLN A 175 0.74 -5.23 -24.69
C GLN A 175 1.32 -4.16 -23.78
N ALA A 176 2.43 -3.52 -24.18
CA ALA A 176 2.99 -2.37 -23.45
C ALA A 176 1.96 -1.23 -23.30
N ALA A 177 1.20 -0.94 -24.37
CA ALA A 177 0.16 0.08 -24.33
C ALA A 177 -0.99 -0.28 -23.36
N LYS A 178 -1.46 -1.54 -23.37
CA LYS A 178 -2.49 -2.02 -22.44
C LYS A 178 -2.01 -2.03 -21.00
N GLY A 179 -0.75 -2.42 -20.75
CA GLY A 179 -0.13 -2.34 -19.43
C GLY A 179 -0.10 -0.91 -18.90
N ASN A 180 0.32 0.05 -19.74
CA ASN A 180 0.31 1.47 -19.38
C ASN A 180 -1.11 1.99 -19.08
N GLN A 181 -2.10 1.59 -19.88
CA GLN A 181 -3.49 1.97 -19.65
C GLN A 181 -4.01 1.44 -18.30
N ALA A 182 -3.87 0.13 -18.06
CA ALA A 182 -4.29 -0.51 -16.82
C ALA A 182 -3.54 0.06 -15.59
N SER A 183 -2.25 0.40 -15.74
CA SER A 183 -1.48 1.08 -14.70
C SER A 183 -2.02 2.48 -14.39
N GLY A 184 -2.56 3.20 -15.38
CA GLY A 184 -3.22 4.49 -15.20
C GLY A 184 -4.54 4.35 -14.44
N GLU A 185 -5.37 3.37 -14.82
CA GLU A 185 -6.61 3.02 -14.13
C GLU A 185 -6.36 2.64 -12.67
N ALA A 186 -5.35 1.79 -12.43
CA ALA A 186 -4.90 1.41 -11.09
C ALA A 186 -4.47 2.63 -10.27
N THR A 187 -3.72 3.56 -10.85
CA THR A 187 -3.26 4.77 -10.17
C THR A 187 -4.45 5.63 -9.72
N ALA A 188 -5.44 5.83 -10.58
CA ALA A 188 -6.65 6.58 -10.25
C ALA A 188 -7.42 5.92 -9.09
N ALA A 189 -7.60 4.59 -9.14
CA ALA A 189 -8.26 3.84 -8.07
C ALA A 189 -7.49 3.90 -6.75
N LYS A 190 -6.15 3.80 -6.77
CA LYS A 190 -5.30 3.93 -5.57
C LYS A 190 -5.38 5.30 -4.93
N HIS A 191 -5.47 6.37 -5.73
CA HIS A 191 -5.69 7.71 -5.21
C HIS A 191 -7.01 7.81 -4.44
N LYS A 192 -8.08 7.26 -5.02
CA LYS A 192 -9.40 7.24 -4.39
C LYS A 192 -9.39 6.40 -3.10
N ALA A 193 -8.85 5.19 -3.16
CA ALA A 193 -8.74 4.29 -2.01
C ALA A 193 -7.90 4.91 -0.87
N SER A 194 -6.76 5.51 -1.19
CA SER A 194 -5.89 6.20 -0.22
C SER A 194 -6.60 7.33 0.50
N GLY A 195 -7.37 8.17 -0.20
CA GLY A 195 -8.13 9.26 0.43
C GLY A 195 -9.20 8.75 1.40
N LEU A 196 -9.92 7.70 1.02
CA LEU A 196 -10.93 7.05 1.85
C LEU A 196 -10.31 6.37 3.07
N TRP A 197 -9.23 5.60 2.86
CA TRP A 197 -8.51 4.91 3.92
C TRP A 197 -7.90 5.87 4.93
N ASN A 198 -7.20 6.91 4.47
CA ASN A 198 -6.47 7.80 5.38
C ASN A 198 -7.43 8.56 6.32
N SER A 199 -8.65 8.87 5.87
CA SER A 199 -9.68 9.45 6.74
C SER A 199 -10.06 8.51 7.90
N ILE A 200 -10.08 7.20 7.67
CA ILE A 200 -10.30 6.17 8.70
C ILE A 200 -9.05 6.00 9.56
N ALA A 201 -7.88 5.90 8.92
CA ALA A 201 -6.61 5.69 9.60
C ALA A 201 -6.30 6.80 10.61
N THR A 202 -6.46 8.07 10.22
CA THR A 202 -6.28 9.22 11.12
C THR A 202 -7.24 9.14 12.31
N LYS A 203 -8.51 8.77 12.11
CA LYS A 203 -9.50 8.68 13.19
C LYS A 203 -9.13 7.61 14.24
N TYR A 204 -8.56 6.50 13.82
CA TYR A 204 -8.24 5.36 14.69
C TYR A 204 -6.75 5.24 15.06
N GLY A 205 -5.90 6.17 14.61
CA GLY A 205 -4.46 6.15 14.87
C GLY A 205 -3.72 5.03 14.15
N LEU A 206 -4.20 4.64 12.96
CA LEU A 206 -3.59 3.60 12.11
C LEU A 206 -2.64 4.20 11.07
N THR A 207 -1.93 3.32 10.35
CA THR A 207 -0.95 3.77 9.36
C THR A 207 -1.66 4.31 8.12
N GLU A 208 -1.46 5.60 7.84
CA GLU A 208 -1.85 6.17 6.55
C GLU A 208 -1.06 5.55 5.39
N ARG A 209 -1.73 5.38 4.24
CA ARG A 209 -1.14 4.79 3.04
C ARG A 209 -1.21 5.78 1.91
N ALA A 210 -0.07 6.07 1.30
CA ALA A 210 -0.01 6.80 0.03
C ALA A 210 -0.59 5.93 -1.12
N PRO A 211 -1.02 6.52 -2.24
CA PRO A 211 -1.48 5.76 -3.39
C PRO A 211 -0.46 4.75 -3.92
N THR A 212 0.83 5.07 -3.83
CA THR A 212 1.92 4.16 -4.21
C THR A 212 2.07 2.96 -3.28
N GLN A 213 1.43 3.01 -2.11
CA GLN A 213 1.44 1.98 -1.08
C GLN A 213 0.23 1.03 -1.14
N LEU A 214 -0.66 1.22 -2.12
CA LEU A 214 -1.86 0.42 -2.36
C LEU A 214 -1.75 -0.34 -3.69
#